data_AF-D4BN39-F1
#
_entry.id   AF-D4BN39-F1
#
_cell.length_a   1.000
_cell.length_b   1.000
_cell.length_c   1.000
_cell.angle_alpha   90.00
_cell.angle_beta   90.00
_cell.angle_gamma   90.00
#
_symmetry.space_group_name_H-M   'P 1'
#
loop_
_entity.id
_entity.type
_entity.pdbx_description
1 polymer ?
#
loop_
_entity_poly.entity_id
_entity_poly.type
_entity_poly.pdbx_seq_one_letter_code
_entity_poly.pdbx_strand_id
1 'polypeptide(L)'
;MKRKVTLPDRVEALCFAALGAAIAYAAVGGSYTTLTTPRSLPYLIIGAVLLFVLATAAWLGLFHATERSVLRFLIALIIPALLIAVPFQPSSGSGGFDEYAGGRAIVIPRSSHKPDGSSQLHGLDTANKTLTISDDEFGSWFEQIDHNPQRYVGYHVQVTGFVSKSRTFDADEFELSRQFMSCCILDMTPFGFIASSGKAGTPHNHDWVTVDAVIKQGAYGSAGHERQGLILQVRSASKAAAAPTGYFYWQ
;
A
#
# COMPACT_ATOMS: atom_id res chain seq x y z
N MET A 1 -3.56 7.82 51.70
CA MET A 1 -2.17 8.34 51.72
C MET A 1 -1.81 8.83 50.33
N LYS A 2 -1.62 10.14 50.11
CA LYS A 2 -1.12 10.66 48.82
C LYS A 2 0.38 10.34 48.74
N ARG A 3 0.77 9.44 47.82
CA ARG A 3 2.17 9.07 47.59
C ARG A 3 2.91 10.21 46.89
N LYS A 4 4.17 10.44 47.26
CA LYS A 4 5.01 11.46 46.60
C LYS A 4 5.45 10.96 45.23
N VAL A 5 5.17 11.74 44.19
CA VAL A 5 5.59 11.49 42.80
C VAL A 5 7.11 11.63 42.69
N THR A 6 7.78 10.66 42.07
CA THR A 6 9.24 10.66 41.90
C THR A 6 9.65 11.21 40.53
N LEU A 7 10.92 11.58 40.36
CA LEU A 7 11.45 12.08 39.07
C LEU A 7 11.32 11.04 37.93
N PRO A 8 11.62 9.74 38.15
CA PRO A 8 11.35 8.68 37.18
C PRO A 8 9.90 8.64 36.66
N ASP A 9 8.91 8.78 37.55
CA ASP A 9 7.49 8.74 37.17
C ASP A 9 7.12 9.90 36.21
N ARG A 10 7.75 11.06 36.39
CA ARG A 10 7.56 12.23 35.50
C ARG A 10 8.20 12.02 34.13
N VAL A 11 9.37 11.39 34.07
CA VAL A 11 10.03 11.10 32.78
C VAL A 11 9.21 10.09 31.97
N GLU A 12 8.68 9.05 32.63
CA GLU A 12 7.79 8.08 31.99
C GLU A 12 6.51 8.75 31.47
N ALA A 13 5.88 9.62 32.27
CA ALA A 13 4.72 10.40 31.85
C ALA A 13 4.99 11.24 30.59
N LEU A 14 6.16 11.89 30.53
CA LEU A 14 6.58 12.66 29.35
C LEU A 14 6.80 11.77 28.12
N CYS A 15 7.32 10.55 28.29
CA CYS A 15 7.50 9.62 27.18
C CYS A 15 6.14 9.18 26.58
N PHE A 16 5.16 8.85 27.43
CA PHE A 16 3.80 8.53 26.97
C PHE A 16 3.14 9.73 26.28
N ALA A 17 3.27 10.94 26.85
CA ALA A 17 2.75 12.15 26.25
C ALA A 17 3.40 12.46 24.90
N ALA A 18 4.71 12.27 24.77
CA ALA A 18 5.45 12.49 23.53
C ALA A 18 5.00 11.54 22.41
N LEU A 19 4.88 10.25 22.69
CA LEU A 19 4.37 9.27 21.71
C LEU A 19 2.90 9.55 21.35
N GLY A 20 2.06 9.84 22.34
CA GLY A 20 0.66 10.19 22.12
C GLY A 20 0.51 11.44 21.25
N ALA A 21 1.33 12.47 21.50
CA ALA A 21 1.37 13.68 20.69
C ALA A 21 1.88 13.42 19.26
N ALA A 22 2.90 12.58 19.08
CA ALA A 22 3.40 12.19 17.75
C ALA A 22 2.32 11.45 16.93
N ILE A 23 1.62 10.49 17.54
CA ILE A 23 0.52 9.77 16.89
C ILE A 23 -0.64 10.72 16.56
N ALA A 24 -1.04 11.59 17.49
CA ALA A 24 -2.09 12.56 17.27
C ALA A 24 -1.73 13.56 16.16
N TYR A 25 -0.49 14.05 16.15
CA TYR A 25 0.02 14.93 15.10
C TYR A 25 -0.02 14.25 13.73
N ALA A 26 0.47 13.01 13.64
CA ALA A 26 0.43 12.25 12.40
C ALA A 26 -0.99 11.95 11.92
N ALA A 27 -1.91 11.63 12.84
CA ALA A 27 -3.32 11.37 12.56
C ALA A 27 -4.05 12.62 12.03
N VAL A 28 -3.83 13.78 12.66
CA VAL A 28 -4.42 15.07 12.23
C VAL A 28 -3.80 15.57 10.94
N GLY A 29 -2.49 15.41 10.77
CA GLY A 29 -1.76 15.82 9.57
C GLY A 29 -1.91 14.88 8.38
N GLY A 30 -2.53 13.70 8.57
CA GLY A 30 -2.66 12.67 7.53
C GLY A 30 -1.35 11.95 7.17
N SER A 31 -0.21 12.34 7.74
CA SER A 31 1.09 11.73 7.43
C SER A 31 1.17 10.26 7.81
N TYR A 32 0.34 9.80 8.75
CA TYR A 32 0.24 8.39 9.14
C TYR A 32 -0.08 7.45 7.97
N THR A 33 -0.68 7.96 6.88
CA THR A 33 -1.01 7.13 5.70
C THR A 33 0.22 6.66 4.93
N THR A 34 1.38 7.26 5.19
CA THR A 34 2.67 6.79 4.67
C THR A 34 3.11 5.47 5.31
N LEU A 35 2.68 5.20 6.55
CA LEU A 35 3.08 4.03 7.32
C LEU A 35 1.96 3.01 7.46
N THR A 36 0.69 3.44 7.44
CA THR A 36 -0.47 2.58 7.68
C THR A 36 -1.62 2.95 6.76
N THR A 37 -2.57 2.03 6.54
CA THR A 37 -3.73 2.33 5.70
C THR A 37 -4.66 3.36 6.37
N PRO A 38 -5.44 4.15 5.60
CA PRO A 38 -6.35 5.15 6.17
C PRO A 38 -7.36 4.59 7.19
N ARG A 39 -7.66 3.29 7.11
CA ARG A 39 -8.54 2.58 8.07
C ARG A 39 -7.99 2.53 9.49
N SER A 40 -6.69 2.73 9.68
CA SER A 40 -6.07 2.72 11.02
C SER A 40 -6.45 3.95 11.85
N LEU A 41 -6.98 5.02 11.23
CA LEU A 41 -7.29 6.30 11.87
C LEU A 41 -8.04 6.20 13.21
N PRO A 42 -9.20 5.54 13.31
CA PRO A 42 -9.91 5.45 14.60
C PRO A 42 -9.07 4.76 15.67
N TYR A 43 -8.28 3.73 15.31
CA TYR A 43 -7.42 3.02 16.23
C TYR A 43 -6.24 3.89 16.70
N LEU A 44 -5.67 4.72 15.81
CA LEU A 44 -4.63 5.68 16.17
C LEU A 44 -5.15 6.76 17.13
N ILE A 45 -6.37 7.26 16.91
CA ILE A 45 -7.00 8.24 17.81
C ILE A 45 -7.22 7.61 19.19
N ILE A 46 -7.80 6.41 19.25
CA ILE A 46 -8.01 5.68 20.52
C ILE A 46 -6.67 5.44 21.22
N GLY A 47 -5.64 4.99 20.48
CA GLY A 47 -4.30 4.78 21.01
C GLY A 47 -3.68 6.05 21.58
N ALA A 48 -3.78 7.18 20.88
CA ALA A 48 -3.30 8.47 21.37
C ALA A 48 -4.02 8.90 22.66
N VAL A 49 -5.35 8.77 22.71
CA VAL A 49 -6.13 9.07 23.93
C VAL A 49 -5.69 8.20 25.10
N LEU A 50 -5.55 6.88 24.89
CA LEU A 50 -5.08 5.97 25.94
C LEU A 50 -3.68 6.33 26.44
N LEU A 51 -2.77 6.74 25.55
CA LEU A 51 -1.43 7.20 25.93
C LEU A 51 -1.49 8.48 26.76
N PHE A 52 -2.38 9.42 26.45
CA PHE A 52 -2.59 10.60 27.31
C PHE A 52 -3.18 10.23 28.67
N VAL A 53 -4.11 9.28 28.75
CA VAL A 53 -4.60 8.76 30.03
C VAL A 53 -3.46 8.16 30.84
N LEU A 54 -2.61 7.32 30.23
CA LEU A 54 -1.44 6.74 30.90
C LEU A 54 -0.43 7.81 31.35
N ALA A 55 -0.19 8.84 30.52
CA ALA A 55 0.66 9.97 30.87
C ALA A 55 0.14 10.71 32.12
N THR A 56 -1.17 11.00 32.18
CA THR A 56 -1.77 11.65 33.36
C THR A 56 -1.72 10.76 34.60
N ALA A 57 -1.94 9.45 34.46
CA ALA A 57 -1.87 8.51 35.55
C ALA A 57 -0.44 8.39 36.12
N ALA A 58 0.57 8.29 35.26
CA ALA A 58 1.98 8.31 35.64
C ALA A 58 2.35 9.63 36.34
N TRP A 59 1.87 10.76 35.82
CA TRP A 59 2.09 12.07 36.43
C TRP A 59 1.50 12.21 37.83
N LEU A 60 0.34 11.60 38.08
CA LEU A 60 -0.32 11.55 39.38
C LEU A 60 0.29 10.51 40.34
N GLY A 61 1.28 9.73 39.89
CA GLY A 61 1.99 8.73 40.70
C GLY A 61 1.21 7.43 40.91
N LEU A 62 0.33 7.06 39.96
CA LEU A 62 -0.39 5.77 39.97
C LEU A 62 0.53 4.60 39.61
N PHE A 63 1.59 4.84 38.83
CA PHE A 63 2.62 3.87 38.48
C PHE A 63 3.92 4.17 39.24
N HIS A 64 4.79 3.17 39.38
CA HIS A 64 6.11 3.36 39.98
C HIS A 64 7.22 2.99 39.01
N ALA A 65 7.89 4.01 38.48
CA ALA A 65 9.05 3.83 37.63
C ALA A 65 10.32 3.72 38.48
N THR A 66 11.08 2.66 38.26
CA THR A 66 12.49 2.58 38.69
C THR A 66 13.39 3.14 37.59
N GLU A 67 14.59 3.63 37.94
CA GLU A 67 15.53 4.22 36.98
C GLU A 67 15.86 3.28 35.79
N ARG A 68 16.01 1.98 36.07
CA ARG A 68 16.25 0.95 35.04
C ARG A 68 15.02 0.74 34.13
N SER A 69 13.82 1.02 34.63
CA SER A 69 12.57 0.96 33.87
C SER A 69 12.42 2.15 32.94
N VAL A 70 12.80 3.35 33.41
CA VAL A 70 12.76 4.59 32.61
C VAL A 70 13.60 4.46 31.35
N LEU A 71 14.81 3.90 31.43
CA LEU A 71 15.67 3.75 30.25
C LEU A 71 15.05 2.82 29.19
N ARG A 72 14.34 1.76 29.61
CA ARG A 72 13.61 0.87 28.70
C ARG A 72 12.44 1.58 28.04
N PHE A 73 11.64 2.32 28.81
CA PHE A 73 10.51 3.08 28.28
C PHE A 73 10.95 4.22 27.35
N LEU A 74 12.05 4.90 27.67
CA LEU A 74 12.60 5.95 26.84
C LEU A 74 12.97 5.40 25.46
N ILE A 75 13.71 4.29 25.40
CA ILE A 75 14.06 3.65 24.12
C ILE A 75 12.81 3.15 23.39
N ALA A 76 11.93 2.44 24.10
CA ALA A 76 10.76 1.81 23.50
C ALA A 76 9.70 2.80 23.00
N LEU A 77 9.62 4.02 23.55
CA LEU A 77 8.57 4.99 23.21
C LEU A 77 9.09 6.17 22.41
N ILE A 78 10.33 6.65 22.66
CA ILE A 78 10.89 7.78 21.92
C ILE A 78 11.28 7.37 20.51
N ILE A 79 11.83 6.16 20.30
CA ILE A 79 12.20 5.73 18.95
C ILE A 79 10.97 5.68 18.03
N PRO A 80 9.85 5.02 18.39
CA PRO A 80 8.63 5.07 17.58
C PRO A 80 8.07 6.49 17.44
N ALA A 81 8.11 7.32 18.49
CA ALA A 81 7.63 8.69 18.41
C ALA A 81 8.42 9.51 17.38
N LEU A 82 9.74 9.36 17.33
CA LEU A 82 10.59 10.00 16.34
C LEU A 82 10.34 9.47 14.93
N LEU A 83 10.21 8.15 14.75
CA LEU A 83 9.90 7.56 13.45
C LEU A 83 8.53 8.03 12.90
N ILE A 84 7.54 8.23 13.77
CA ILE A 84 6.21 8.72 13.37
C ILE A 84 6.22 10.22 13.09
N ALA A 85 6.96 11.01 13.88
CA ALA A 85 6.99 12.46 13.77
C ALA A 85 7.91 12.97 12.65
N VAL A 86 8.99 12.25 12.36
CA VAL A 86 9.92 12.62 11.28
C VAL A 86 9.31 12.16 9.97
N PRO A 87 9.00 13.07 9.02
CA PRO A 87 8.54 12.65 7.71
C PRO A 87 9.68 11.86 7.06
N PHE A 88 9.45 10.57 6.80
CA PHE A 88 10.24 9.82 5.84
C PHE A 88 9.96 10.44 4.48
N GLN A 89 10.65 11.52 4.14
CA GLN A 89 10.68 11.99 2.78
C GLN A 89 11.50 10.96 2.01
N PRO A 90 10.92 10.20 1.06
CA PRO A 90 11.74 9.47 0.12
C PRO A 90 12.66 10.50 -0.52
N SER A 91 13.97 10.34 -0.34
CA SER A 91 14.96 11.23 -0.93
C SER A 91 14.70 11.29 -2.43
N SER A 92 14.48 12.49 -2.96
CA SER A 92 14.14 12.84 -4.34
C SER A 92 15.26 12.51 -5.34
N GLY A 93 15.71 11.25 -5.34
CA GLY A 93 16.87 10.73 -6.05
C GLY A 93 16.89 9.20 -6.21
N SER A 94 16.03 8.44 -5.52
CA SER A 94 15.83 7.00 -5.74
C SER A 94 14.64 6.77 -6.67
N GLY A 95 14.84 6.98 -7.98
CA GLY A 95 13.80 6.72 -8.96
C GLY A 95 13.42 5.23 -9.02
N GLY A 96 12.15 4.96 -9.35
CA GLY A 96 11.68 3.62 -9.74
C GLY A 96 10.71 2.98 -8.73
N PHE A 97 11.23 2.46 -7.62
CA PHE A 97 10.45 1.62 -6.70
C PHE A 97 10.12 2.32 -5.37
N ASP A 98 11.10 2.99 -4.75
CA ASP A 98 10.96 3.57 -3.41
C ASP A 98 10.12 4.87 -3.41
N GLU A 99 10.14 5.63 -4.50
CA GLU A 99 9.34 6.85 -4.66
C GLU A 99 7.84 6.56 -4.84
N TYR A 100 7.48 5.33 -5.24
CA TYR A 100 6.11 4.93 -5.52
C TYR A 100 5.30 4.55 -4.27
N ALA A 101 5.92 3.87 -3.30
CA ALA A 101 5.27 3.43 -2.07
C ALA A 101 4.83 4.62 -1.19
N GLY A 102 5.41 5.80 -1.40
CA GLY A 102 4.99 7.07 -0.82
C GLY A 102 4.04 7.84 -1.74
N GLY A 103 3.10 8.57 -1.15
CA GLY A 103 2.35 9.59 -1.90
C GLY A 103 0.88 9.67 -1.49
N ARG A 104 0.12 8.59 -1.69
CA ARG A 104 -1.33 8.58 -1.41
C ARG A 104 -1.89 7.16 -1.27
N ALA A 105 -2.98 7.05 -0.52
CA ALA A 105 -3.76 5.83 -0.39
C ALA A 105 -4.93 5.87 -1.38
N ILE A 106 -5.07 4.82 -2.19
CA ILE A 106 -6.11 4.67 -3.20
C ILE A 106 -7.04 3.53 -2.77
N VAL A 107 -8.32 3.83 -2.64
CA VAL A 107 -9.30 2.86 -2.17
C VAL A 107 -9.74 1.93 -3.29
N ILE A 108 -9.75 0.63 -3.03
CA ILE A 108 -10.47 -0.35 -3.84
C ILE A 108 -11.86 -0.53 -3.19
N PRO A 109 -12.94 -0.04 -3.83
CA PRO A 109 -14.27 -0.13 -3.28
C PRO A 109 -14.75 -1.59 -3.25
N ARG A 110 -15.67 -1.92 -2.34
CA ARG A 110 -16.28 -3.27 -2.30
C ARG A 110 -17.21 -3.57 -3.47
N SER A 111 -17.66 -2.52 -4.16
CA SER A 111 -18.50 -2.63 -5.34
C SER A 111 -18.09 -1.54 -6.31
N SER A 112 -17.77 -1.96 -7.53
CA SER A 112 -17.49 -1.09 -8.67
C SER A 112 -18.78 -0.63 -9.37
N HIS A 113 -19.95 -1.03 -8.87
CA HIS A 113 -21.26 -0.71 -9.44
C HIS A 113 -22.06 0.25 -8.55
N LYS A 114 -22.74 1.20 -9.19
CA LYS A 114 -23.76 2.05 -8.56
C LYS A 114 -24.99 1.21 -8.16
N PRO A 115 -25.84 1.74 -7.26
CA PRO A 115 -27.10 1.09 -6.90
C PRO A 115 -28.05 0.85 -8.09
N ASP A 116 -27.90 1.62 -9.16
CA ASP A 116 -28.65 1.47 -10.42
C ASP A 116 -28.08 0.38 -11.35
N GLY A 117 -26.99 -0.30 -10.96
CA GLY A 117 -26.34 -1.35 -11.73
C GLY A 117 -25.35 -0.88 -12.80
N SER A 118 -25.13 0.43 -12.94
CA SER A 118 -24.10 0.97 -13.84
C SER A 118 -22.70 0.87 -13.22
N SER A 119 -21.68 0.58 -14.04
CA SER A 119 -20.27 0.62 -13.62
C SER A 119 -19.85 2.04 -13.28
N GLN A 120 -19.14 2.22 -12.17
CA GLN A 120 -18.45 3.48 -11.83
C GLN A 120 -17.09 3.60 -12.52
N LEU A 121 -16.59 2.50 -13.10
CA LEU A 121 -15.26 2.44 -13.70
C LEU A 121 -15.24 3.01 -15.11
N HIS A 122 -14.20 3.79 -15.41
CA HIS A 122 -14.02 4.45 -16.70
C HIS A 122 -13.13 3.64 -17.64
N GLY A 123 -13.12 4.04 -18.92
CA GLY A 123 -12.19 3.50 -19.93
C GLY A 123 -12.65 2.23 -20.64
N LEU A 124 -13.79 1.65 -20.27
CA LEU A 124 -14.37 0.51 -20.99
C LEU A 124 -15.18 0.98 -22.20
N ASP A 125 -14.83 0.46 -23.38
CA ASP A 125 -15.63 0.56 -24.59
C ASP A 125 -16.03 -0.85 -25.05
N THR A 126 -17.28 -1.19 -24.79
CA THR A 126 -17.84 -2.51 -25.11
C THR A 126 -18.06 -2.71 -26.61
N ALA A 127 -18.24 -1.65 -27.40
CA ALA A 127 -18.49 -1.74 -28.83
C ALA A 127 -17.21 -2.13 -29.58
N ASN A 128 -16.09 -1.50 -29.21
CA ASN A 128 -14.79 -1.75 -29.82
C ASN A 128 -13.93 -2.78 -29.06
N LYS A 129 -14.42 -3.30 -27.92
CA LYS A 129 -13.70 -4.22 -27.03
C LYS A 129 -12.34 -3.65 -26.59
N THR A 130 -12.33 -2.39 -26.21
CA THR A 130 -11.14 -1.72 -25.67
C THR A 130 -11.35 -1.37 -24.21
N LEU A 131 -10.25 -1.37 -23.44
CA LEU A 131 -10.23 -1.03 -22.04
C LEU A 131 -8.97 -0.21 -21.74
N THR A 132 -9.14 1.05 -21.34
CA THR A 132 -8.04 1.89 -20.86
C THR A 132 -8.13 2.04 -19.35
N ILE A 133 -7.20 1.41 -18.62
CA ILE A 133 -7.20 1.43 -17.16
C ILE A 133 -6.41 2.66 -16.70
N SER A 134 -7.10 3.58 -16.02
CA SER A 134 -6.47 4.74 -15.40
C SER A 134 -5.66 4.35 -14.16
N ASP A 135 -4.69 5.18 -13.78
CA ASP A 135 -3.77 4.87 -12.68
C ASP A 135 -4.47 4.66 -11.33
N ASP A 136 -5.56 5.40 -11.07
CA ASP A 136 -6.30 5.40 -9.81
C ASP A 136 -7.38 4.30 -9.79
N GLU A 137 -7.77 3.78 -10.95
CA GLU A 137 -8.76 2.70 -11.07
C GLU A 137 -8.10 1.34 -11.26
N PHE A 138 -6.76 1.23 -11.25
CA PHE A 138 -6.07 -0.05 -11.44
C PHE A 138 -6.59 -1.14 -10.50
N GLY A 139 -6.68 -0.85 -9.20
CA GLY A 139 -7.15 -1.83 -8.21
C GLY A 139 -8.61 -2.22 -8.41
N SER A 140 -9.47 -1.27 -8.77
CA SER A 140 -10.89 -1.53 -9.04
C SER A 140 -11.10 -2.33 -10.32
N TRP A 141 -10.35 -2.02 -11.39
CA TRP A 141 -10.37 -2.80 -12.62
C TRP A 141 -9.80 -4.20 -12.44
N PHE A 142 -8.74 -4.35 -11.64
CA PHE A 142 -8.19 -5.64 -11.26
C PHE A 142 -9.26 -6.51 -10.59
N GLU A 143 -9.93 -5.99 -9.57
CA GLU A 143 -11.02 -6.69 -8.87
C GLU A 143 -12.16 -7.05 -9.82
N GLN A 144 -12.58 -6.10 -10.66
CA GLN A 144 -13.69 -6.27 -11.60
C GLN A 144 -13.42 -7.36 -12.65
N ILE A 145 -12.19 -7.42 -13.16
CA ILE A 145 -11.74 -8.43 -14.13
C ILE A 145 -11.60 -9.79 -13.44
N ASP A 146 -11.00 -9.84 -12.25
CA ASP A 146 -10.81 -11.08 -11.48
C ASP A 146 -12.14 -11.76 -11.15
N HIS A 147 -13.17 -10.99 -10.78
CA HIS A 147 -14.51 -11.51 -10.52
C HIS A 147 -15.29 -11.89 -11.79
N ASN A 148 -14.96 -11.32 -12.95
CA ASN A 148 -15.71 -11.50 -14.20
C ASN A 148 -14.79 -11.82 -15.39
N PRO A 149 -13.92 -12.84 -15.29
CA PRO A 149 -12.80 -12.98 -16.22
C PRO A 149 -13.26 -13.23 -17.66
N GLN A 150 -14.29 -14.05 -17.82
CA GLN A 150 -14.84 -14.42 -19.14
C GLN A 150 -15.43 -13.23 -19.91
N ARG A 151 -15.86 -12.16 -19.21
CA ARG A 151 -16.43 -10.97 -19.85
C ARG A 151 -15.38 -10.18 -20.63
N TYR A 152 -14.12 -10.23 -20.17
CA TYR A 152 -13.05 -9.38 -20.67
C TYR A 152 -12.05 -10.13 -21.56
N VAL A 153 -12.17 -11.45 -21.68
CA VAL A 153 -11.36 -12.22 -22.64
C VAL A 153 -11.57 -11.66 -24.06
N GLY A 154 -10.46 -11.39 -24.74
CA GLY A 154 -10.41 -10.81 -26.07
C GLY A 154 -10.46 -9.28 -26.11
N TYR A 155 -10.58 -8.59 -24.97
CA TYR A 155 -10.45 -7.13 -24.94
C TYR A 155 -9.00 -6.70 -25.15
N HIS A 156 -8.84 -5.59 -25.86
CA HIS A 156 -7.60 -4.84 -25.94
C HIS A 156 -7.48 -3.95 -24.72
N VAL A 157 -6.45 -4.15 -23.90
CA VAL A 157 -6.23 -3.40 -22.67
C VAL A 157 -4.97 -2.56 -22.76
N GLN A 158 -5.09 -1.30 -22.35
CA GLN A 158 -3.96 -0.42 -22.07
C GLN A 158 -3.89 -0.16 -20.57
N VAL A 159 -2.76 -0.51 -19.97
CA VAL A 159 -2.57 -0.43 -18.52
C VAL A 159 -1.11 -0.15 -18.19
N THR A 160 -0.89 0.68 -17.18
CA THR A 160 0.44 1.02 -16.67
C THR A 160 0.70 0.23 -15.39
N GLY A 161 1.95 -0.17 -15.16
CA GLY A 161 2.39 -0.84 -13.93
C GLY A 161 3.90 -1.00 -13.91
N PHE A 162 4.44 -1.41 -12.76
CA PHE A 162 5.84 -1.83 -12.71
C PHE A 162 5.95 -3.33 -12.99
N VAL A 163 7.06 -3.73 -13.58
CA VAL A 163 7.34 -5.12 -13.88
C VAL A 163 7.83 -5.82 -12.62
N SER A 164 7.11 -6.84 -12.17
CA SER A 164 7.48 -7.72 -11.06
C SER A 164 7.79 -9.11 -11.59
N LYS A 165 9.04 -9.56 -11.47
CA LYS A 165 9.49 -10.88 -11.90
C LYS A 165 9.58 -11.85 -10.72
N SER A 166 9.16 -13.09 -10.95
CA SER A 166 9.31 -14.20 -10.01
C SER A 166 10.13 -15.33 -10.63
N ARG A 167 10.79 -16.13 -9.78
CA ARG A 167 11.44 -17.38 -10.21
C ARG A 167 10.45 -18.46 -10.66
N THR A 168 9.18 -18.28 -10.31
CA THR A 168 8.08 -19.19 -10.69
C THR A 168 7.44 -18.82 -12.02
N PHE A 169 7.90 -17.76 -12.68
CA PHE A 169 7.42 -17.35 -14.01
C PHE A 169 8.39 -17.81 -15.10
N ASP A 170 7.87 -18.00 -16.30
CA ASP A 170 8.72 -18.20 -17.47
C ASP A 170 9.47 -16.90 -17.84
N ALA A 171 10.49 -17.03 -18.71
CA ALA A 171 11.39 -15.92 -19.01
C ALA A 171 10.71 -14.71 -19.69
N ASP A 172 9.62 -14.95 -20.41
CA ASP A 172 8.79 -13.94 -21.07
C ASP A 172 7.60 -13.46 -20.22
N GLU A 173 7.48 -13.99 -19.01
CA GLU A 173 6.37 -13.69 -18.11
C GLU A 173 6.79 -12.75 -16.99
N PHE A 174 5.86 -11.89 -16.61
CA PHE A 174 6.00 -10.98 -15.50
C PHE A 174 4.62 -10.57 -14.98
N GLU A 175 4.57 -10.11 -13.75
CA GLU A 175 3.39 -9.47 -13.21
C GLU A 175 3.51 -7.96 -13.45
N LEU A 176 2.51 -7.38 -14.11
CA LEU A 176 2.36 -5.94 -14.24
C LEU A 176 1.62 -5.42 -13.00
N SER A 177 2.39 -4.91 -12.05
CA SER A 177 1.94 -4.72 -10.67
C SER A 177 1.74 -3.26 -10.29
N ARG A 178 0.93 -3.09 -9.24
CA ARG A 178 0.85 -1.94 -8.35
C ARG A 178 1.07 -2.41 -6.91
N GLN A 179 1.26 -1.47 -5.98
CA GLN A 179 1.46 -1.81 -4.57
C GLN A 179 0.13 -1.91 -3.85
N PHE A 180 -0.04 -2.96 -3.06
CA PHE A 180 -1.16 -3.14 -2.15
C PHE A 180 -0.68 -3.09 -0.70
N MET A 181 -1.43 -2.43 0.17
CA MET A 181 -1.18 -2.36 1.61
C MET A 181 -2.42 -2.85 2.36
N SER A 182 -2.22 -3.86 3.22
CA SER A 182 -3.28 -4.43 4.06
C SER A 182 -3.49 -3.61 5.33
N CYS A 183 -2.41 -3.35 6.07
CA CYS A 183 -2.41 -2.64 7.35
C CYS A 183 -1.25 -1.65 7.51
N CYS A 184 -0.05 -1.94 7.01
CA CYS A 184 1.12 -1.07 7.15
C CYS A 184 2.17 -1.22 6.05
N ILE A 185 3.11 -0.26 5.98
CA ILE A 185 4.18 -0.22 4.98
C ILE A 185 5.02 -1.52 4.92
N LEU A 186 5.13 -2.24 6.04
CA LEU A 186 5.85 -3.52 6.10
C LEU A 186 5.13 -4.68 5.42
N ASP A 187 3.83 -4.55 5.14
CA ASP A 187 3.04 -5.54 4.40
C ASP A 187 2.81 -5.18 2.93
N MET A 188 3.51 -4.16 2.42
CA MET A 188 3.36 -3.77 1.03
C MET A 188 3.79 -4.91 0.11
N THR A 189 2.85 -5.35 -0.71
CA THR A 189 3.07 -6.42 -1.68
C THR A 189 2.62 -5.98 -3.08
N PRO A 190 3.38 -6.36 -4.13
CA PRO A 190 2.91 -6.20 -5.50
C PRO A 190 1.62 -7.02 -5.71
N PHE A 191 0.69 -6.45 -6.46
CA PHE A 191 -0.46 -7.15 -7.02
C PHE A 191 -0.74 -6.63 -8.42
N GLY A 192 -1.25 -7.48 -9.31
CA GLY A 192 -1.65 -7.03 -10.62
C GLY A 192 -1.85 -8.16 -11.62
N PHE A 193 -1.69 -7.83 -12.89
CA PHE A 193 -2.02 -8.72 -13.98
C PHE A 193 -0.80 -9.51 -14.44
N ILE A 194 -0.96 -10.82 -14.63
CA ILE A 194 0.07 -11.62 -15.28
C ILE A 194 0.13 -11.22 -16.75
N ALA A 195 1.34 -10.99 -17.27
CA ALA A 195 1.61 -10.60 -18.63
C ALA A 195 2.67 -11.51 -19.25
N SER A 196 2.51 -11.84 -20.54
CA SER A 196 3.53 -12.51 -21.34
C SER A 196 3.88 -11.62 -22.53
N SER A 197 5.17 -11.34 -22.68
CA SER A 197 5.73 -10.67 -23.86
C SER A 197 6.06 -11.63 -25.00
N GLY A 198 5.88 -12.94 -24.80
CA GLY A 198 6.25 -13.96 -25.76
C GLY A 198 7.73 -13.85 -26.14
N LYS A 199 8.02 -13.77 -27.43
CA LYS A 199 9.41 -13.62 -27.90
C LYS A 199 9.91 -12.18 -27.92
N ALA A 200 9.04 -11.20 -27.65
CA ALA A 200 9.48 -9.82 -27.49
C ALA A 200 10.15 -9.71 -26.12
N GLY A 201 11.35 -9.12 -26.07
CA GLY A 201 12.15 -9.04 -24.86
C GLY A 201 11.36 -8.46 -23.68
N THR A 202 11.42 -9.15 -22.54
CA THR A 202 10.74 -8.76 -21.31
C THR A 202 11.40 -7.51 -20.73
N PRO A 203 10.64 -6.48 -20.29
CA PRO A 203 11.20 -5.33 -19.59
C PRO A 203 12.02 -5.74 -18.35
N HIS A 204 12.89 -4.86 -17.84
CA HIS A 204 13.65 -5.18 -16.64
C HIS A 204 12.74 -5.18 -15.40
N ASN A 205 13.15 -5.93 -14.38
CA ASN A 205 12.41 -5.94 -13.12
C ASN A 205 12.42 -4.54 -12.50
N HIS A 206 11.27 -4.12 -11.96
CA HIS A 206 10.96 -2.80 -11.43
C HIS A 206 10.87 -1.66 -12.46
N ASP A 207 10.98 -1.94 -13.76
CA ASP A 207 10.71 -0.92 -14.78
C ASP A 207 9.22 -0.58 -14.81
N TRP A 208 8.93 0.72 -14.87
CA TRP A 208 7.58 1.23 -15.12
C TRP A 208 7.29 1.23 -16.61
N VAL A 209 6.26 0.49 -17.00
CA VAL A 209 5.85 0.34 -18.38
C VAL A 209 4.36 0.57 -18.55
N THR A 210 3.98 1.14 -19.68
CA THR A 210 2.61 1.09 -20.19
C THR A 210 2.54 -0.02 -21.21
N VAL A 211 1.68 -0.98 -20.94
CA VAL A 211 1.46 -2.17 -21.75
C VAL A 211 0.19 -1.98 -22.54
N ASP A 212 0.27 -2.26 -23.83
CA ASP A 212 -0.88 -2.54 -24.68
C ASP A 212 -0.92 -4.05 -24.95
N ALA A 213 -2.03 -4.70 -24.61
CA ALA A 213 -2.16 -6.14 -24.59
C ALA A 213 -3.55 -6.62 -24.98
N VAL A 214 -3.68 -7.93 -25.20
CA VAL A 214 -4.98 -8.61 -25.31
C VAL A 214 -5.16 -9.52 -24.11
N ILE A 215 -6.31 -9.41 -23.44
CA ILE A 215 -6.66 -10.30 -22.32
C ILE A 215 -6.98 -11.68 -22.89
N LYS A 216 -6.28 -12.72 -22.44
CA LYS A 216 -6.53 -14.11 -22.81
C LYS A 216 -6.63 -14.99 -21.58
N GLN A 217 -7.24 -16.15 -21.75
CA GLN A 217 -7.13 -17.23 -20.79
C GLN A 217 -5.97 -18.14 -21.21
N GLY A 218 -5.11 -18.52 -20.28
CA GLY A 218 -3.94 -19.33 -20.58
C GLY A 218 -3.25 -19.91 -19.35
N ALA A 219 -2.30 -20.80 -19.62
CA ALA A 219 -1.34 -21.26 -18.64
C ALA A 219 -0.22 -20.23 -18.50
N TYR A 220 0.29 -20.06 -17.28
CA TYR A 220 1.49 -19.31 -17.00
C TYR A 220 2.28 -19.96 -15.87
N GLY A 221 3.56 -19.61 -15.75
CA GLY A 221 4.46 -20.15 -14.75
C GLY A 221 5.40 -21.20 -15.30
N SER A 222 6.58 -21.29 -14.66
CA SER A 222 7.61 -22.25 -15.03
C SER A 222 7.25 -23.67 -14.64
N ALA A 223 7.96 -24.64 -15.21
CA ALA A 223 7.72 -26.07 -14.98
C ALA A 223 7.62 -26.43 -13.48
N GLY A 224 6.50 -27.02 -13.06
CA GLY A 224 6.21 -27.36 -11.66
C GLY A 224 5.55 -26.24 -10.85
N HIS A 225 5.34 -25.08 -11.46
CA HIS A 225 4.64 -23.94 -10.90
C HIS A 225 3.52 -23.42 -11.82
N GLU A 226 3.06 -24.25 -12.77
CA GLU A 226 2.05 -23.86 -13.75
C GLU A 226 0.71 -23.52 -13.09
N ARG A 227 0.10 -22.43 -13.55
CA ARG A 227 -1.22 -21.95 -13.13
C ARG A 227 -2.06 -21.64 -14.35
N GLN A 228 -3.38 -21.76 -14.20
CA GLN A 228 -4.35 -21.34 -15.21
C GLN A 228 -4.99 -20.03 -14.77
N GLY A 229 -5.11 -19.07 -15.68
CA GLY A 229 -5.72 -17.78 -15.35
C GLY A 229 -5.84 -16.85 -16.54
N LEU A 230 -6.12 -15.59 -16.25
CA LEU A 230 -6.02 -14.54 -17.24
C LEU A 230 -4.56 -14.10 -17.40
N ILE A 231 -4.17 -13.93 -18.66
CA ILE A 231 -2.86 -13.42 -19.04
C ILE A 231 -3.02 -12.29 -20.05
N LEU A 232 -2.27 -11.21 -19.83
CA LEU A 232 -2.12 -10.12 -20.79
C LEU A 232 -1.10 -10.53 -21.83
N GLN A 233 -1.57 -10.86 -23.04
CA GLN A 233 -0.66 -11.08 -24.15
C GLN A 233 -0.20 -9.73 -24.69
N VAL A 234 1.01 -9.33 -24.33
CA VAL A 234 1.59 -8.01 -24.64
C VAL A 234 1.81 -7.88 -26.14
N ARG A 235 1.28 -6.82 -26.74
CA ARG A 235 1.57 -6.43 -28.13
C ARG A 235 2.72 -5.43 -28.19
N SER A 236 2.72 -4.48 -27.26
CA SER A 236 3.80 -3.51 -27.11
C SER A 236 3.90 -3.03 -25.67
N ALA A 237 5.11 -2.74 -25.23
CA ALA A 237 5.38 -2.09 -23.95
C ALA A 237 6.27 -0.86 -24.20
N SER A 238 5.88 0.28 -23.65
CA SER A 238 6.69 1.50 -23.67
C SER A 238 7.01 1.92 -22.25
N LYS A 239 8.20 2.48 -22.02
CA LYS A 239 8.55 3.06 -20.72
C LYS A 239 7.52 4.13 -20.35
N ALA A 240 7.01 4.09 -19.11
CA ALA A 240 6.09 5.11 -18.64
C ALA A 240 6.80 6.47 -18.55
N ALA A 241 6.11 7.55 -18.91
CA ALA A 241 6.67 8.90 -18.86
C ALA A 241 7.00 9.32 -17.41
N ALA A 242 6.16 8.90 -16.46
CA ALA A 242 6.39 9.03 -15.02
C ALA A 242 5.84 7.78 -14.32
N ALA A 243 6.42 7.41 -13.19
CA ALA A 243 5.85 6.42 -12.30
C ALA A 243 4.63 7.05 -11.59
N PRO A 244 3.41 6.49 -11.74
CA PRO A 244 2.27 6.89 -10.94
C PRO A 244 2.59 6.73 -9.46
N THR A 245 1.99 7.53 -8.57
CA THR A 245 2.23 7.47 -7.11
C THR A 245 1.04 6.90 -6.35
N GLY A 246 1.33 6.21 -5.23
CA GLY A 246 0.35 5.75 -4.27
C GLY A 246 0.09 4.24 -4.27
N TYR A 247 -0.43 3.75 -3.15
CA TYR A 247 -0.75 2.33 -2.94
C TYR A 247 -2.24 2.10 -2.87
N PHE A 248 -2.65 0.86 -3.16
CA PHE A 248 -4.03 0.42 -3.05
C PHE A 248 -4.31 -0.22 -1.70
N TYR A 249 -5.50 -0.01 -1.17
CA TYR A 249 -6.00 -0.70 0.02
C TYR A 249 -7.50 -0.95 -0.13
N TRP A 250 -8.02 -1.99 0.52
CA TRP A 250 -9.45 -2.27 0.50
C TRP A 250 -10.28 -1.18 1.20
N GLN A 251 -11.57 -1.06 0.90
CA GLN A 251 -12.52 -0.17 1.62
C GLN A 251 -13.12 -0.75 2.91
#